data_AF-A0A7J8YBW0-F1
#
_entry.id   AF-A0A7J8YBW0-F1
#
_cell.length_a   1.000
_cell.length_b   1.000
_cell.length_c   1.000
_cell.angle_alpha   90.00
_cell.angle_beta   90.00
_cell.angle_gamma   90.00
#
_symmetry.space_group_name_H-M   'P 1'
#
loop_
_entity.id
_entity.type
_entity.pdbx_description
1 polymer ?
#
loop_
_entity_poly.entity_id
_entity_poly.type
_entity_poly.pdbx_seq_one_letter_code
_entity_poly.pdbx_strand_id
1 'polypeptide(L)'
;MKNGILTSNSAGNSGPSLSTITNFSPWSLSVAASTIDRKFVTRVKLGNGEIYEGTSINTFDLKGKMYPFIAGAAAPNTSEGYTSDDSGFAVQEHWTKH
;
A
#
# COMPACT_ATOMS: atom_id res chain seq x y z
N MET A 1 21.03 17.87 -22.87
CA MET A 1 22.44 17.43 -22.79
C MET A 1 23.51 18.40 -23.29
N LYS A 2 23.19 19.59 -23.81
CA LYS A 2 24.16 20.49 -24.48
C LYS A 2 25.39 20.86 -23.64
N ASN A 3 25.26 20.90 -22.32
CA ASN A 3 26.32 21.29 -21.40
C ASN A 3 26.95 20.10 -20.65
N GLY A 4 26.72 18.87 -21.10
CA GLY A 4 27.28 17.67 -20.46
C GLY A 4 26.72 17.32 -19.08
N ILE A 5 25.63 17.97 -18.65
CA ILE A 5 24.96 17.69 -17.37
C ILE A 5 23.89 16.61 -17.61
N LEU A 6 24.02 15.49 -16.89
CA LEU A 6 23.02 14.42 -16.87
C LEU A 6 21.89 14.77 -15.90
N THR A 7 20.66 14.58 -16.38
CA THR A 7 19.44 14.72 -15.57
C THR A 7 18.81 13.34 -15.37
N SER A 8 18.52 12.98 -14.12
CA SER A 8 17.87 11.73 -13.74
C SER A 8 16.51 12.01 -13.10
N ASN A 9 15.44 11.45 -13.68
CA ASN A 9 14.05 11.67 -13.23
C ASN A 9 13.32 10.32 -13.10
N SER A 10 12.27 10.26 -12.27
CA SER A 10 11.40 9.08 -12.19
C SER A 10 10.57 8.89 -13.46
N ALA A 11 10.28 7.64 -13.83
CA ALA A 11 9.33 7.30 -14.89
C ALA A 11 7.87 7.68 -14.54
N GLY A 12 7.54 7.76 -13.25
CA GLY A 12 6.19 8.00 -12.75
C GLY A 12 5.58 6.78 -12.04
N ASN A 13 4.45 6.98 -11.36
CA ASN A 13 3.81 5.96 -10.50
C ASN A 13 2.44 5.51 -11.03
N SER A 14 2.13 5.79 -12.29
CA SER A 14 0.81 5.52 -12.90
C SER A 14 0.72 4.17 -13.62
N GLY A 15 1.69 3.28 -13.42
CA GLY A 15 1.63 1.91 -13.93
C GLY A 15 0.46 1.11 -13.34
N PRO A 16 0.27 -0.16 -13.72
CA PRO A 16 1.19 -1.00 -14.51
C PRO A 16 0.92 -1.01 -16.03
N SER A 17 -0.12 -0.31 -16.49
CA SER A 17 -0.51 -0.30 -17.90
C SER A 17 0.59 0.27 -18.81
N LEU A 18 0.60 -0.18 -20.07
CA LEU A 18 1.52 0.32 -21.09
C LEU A 18 1.37 1.84 -21.29
N SER A 19 2.47 2.49 -21.69
CA SER A 19 2.50 3.92 -22.06
C SER A 19 2.09 4.89 -20.93
N THR A 20 2.39 4.56 -19.67
CA THR A 20 2.08 5.39 -18.48
C THR A 20 3.24 6.24 -17.98
N ILE A 21 4.40 6.19 -18.66
CA ILE A 21 5.58 7.02 -18.34
C ILE A 21 5.30 8.51 -18.60
N THR A 22 5.69 9.38 -17.67
CA THR A 22 5.50 10.84 -17.82
C THR A 22 6.76 11.57 -18.25
N ASN A 23 7.95 11.03 -17.94
CA ASN A 23 9.23 11.59 -18.36
C ASN A 23 9.82 10.78 -19.53
N PHE A 24 9.57 11.20 -20.76
CA PHE A 24 10.04 10.51 -21.98
C PHE A 24 11.00 11.37 -22.83
N SER A 25 11.59 12.40 -22.22
CA SER A 25 12.58 13.24 -22.89
C SER A 25 13.79 12.42 -23.36
N PRO A 26 14.22 12.53 -24.63
CA PRO A 26 15.38 11.79 -25.14
C PRO A 26 16.71 12.14 -24.47
N TRP A 27 16.79 13.30 -23.81
CA TRP A 27 18.01 13.82 -23.20
C TRP A 27 18.02 13.69 -21.67
N SER A 28 17.16 12.85 -21.10
CA SER A 28 17.13 12.57 -19.65
C SER A 28 17.13 11.07 -19.41
N LEU A 29 17.69 10.66 -18.27
CA LEU A 29 17.56 9.28 -17.79
C LEU A 29 16.25 9.15 -17.01
N SER A 30 15.34 8.29 -17.50
CA SER A 30 14.11 7.95 -16.81
C SER A 30 14.24 6.64 -16.05
N VAL A 31 13.98 6.67 -14.75
CA VAL A 31 14.26 5.55 -13.83
C VAL A 31 12.95 4.90 -13.39
N ALA A 32 12.84 3.58 -13.57
CA ALA A 32 11.73 2.76 -13.07
C ALA A 32 11.95 2.33 -11.62
N ALA A 33 10.88 1.89 -10.94
CA ALA A 33 10.95 1.35 -9.59
C ALA A 33 11.00 -0.19 -9.62
N SER A 34 11.83 -0.77 -8.75
CA SER A 34 11.90 -2.20 -8.49
C SER A 34 11.97 -2.47 -6.99
N THR A 35 11.72 -3.72 -6.60
CA THR A 35 11.87 -4.18 -5.21
C THR A 35 13.33 -4.57 -4.90
N ILE A 36 13.62 -4.67 -3.61
CA ILE A 36 14.85 -5.27 -3.07
C ILE A 36 14.48 -6.42 -2.14
N ASP A 37 15.46 -7.23 -1.73
CA ASP A 37 15.23 -8.40 -0.87
C ASP A 37 14.71 -8.05 0.54
N ARG A 38 14.91 -6.81 1.00
CA ARG A 38 14.42 -6.34 2.29
C ARG A 38 12.90 -6.15 2.29
N LYS A 39 12.21 -6.80 3.23
CA LYS A 39 10.77 -6.65 3.49
C LYS A 39 10.50 -5.93 4.81
N PHE A 40 9.52 -5.05 4.84
CA PHE A 40 9.01 -4.42 6.07
C PHE A 40 7.75 -5.17 6.51
N VAL A 41 7.82 -5.82 7.67
CA VAL A 41 6.76 -6.68 8.20
C VAL A 41 6.31 -6.18 9.56
N THR A 42 5.00 -6.11 9.77
CA THR A 42 4.36 -5.81 11.04
C THR A 42 3.50 -6.99 11.46
N ARG A 43 3.79 -7.56 12.63
CA ARG A 43 3.01 -8.68 13.18
C ARG A 43 1.80 -8.18 13.95
N VAL A 44 0.65 -8.77 13.69
CA VAL A 44 -0.61 -8.52 14.40
C VAL A 44 -0.97 -9.76 15.20
N LYS A 45 -1.07 -9.62 16.52
CA LYS A 45 -1.57 -10.68 17.41
C LYS A 45 -3.02 -10.41 17.74
N LEU A 46 -3.90 -11.37 17.50
CA LEU A 46 -5.31 -11.29 17.85
C LEU A 46 -5.59 -11.76 19.28
N GLY A 47 -6.78 -11.46 19.79
CA GLY A 47 -7.22 -11.87 21.13
C GLY A 47 -7.30 -13.40 21.32
N ASN A 48 -7.51 -14.16 20.24
CA ASN A 48 -7.48 -15.62 20.24
C ASN A 48 -6.05 -16.21 20.21
N GLY A 49 -5.02 -15.36 20.16
CA GLY A 49 -3.61 -15.78 20.16
C GLY A 49 -3.00 -15.99 18.78
N GLU A 50 -3.78 -15.96 17.70
CA GLU A 50 -3.26 -16.06 16.33
C GLU A 50 -2.40 -14.84 15.96
N ILE A 51 -1.39 -15.08 15.12
CA ILE A 51 -0.44 -14.05 14.68
C ILE A 51 -0.43 -14.01 13.15
N TYR A 52 -0.63 -12.82 12.59
CA TYR A 52 -0.58 -12.55 11.16
C TYR A 52 0.59 -11.62 10.83
N GLU A 53 1.22 -11.83 9.69
CA GLU A 53 2.23 -10.93 9.14
C GLU A 53 1.58 -9.99 8.13
N GLY A 54 1.54 -8.69 8.45
CA GLY A 54 1.12 -7.63 7.54
C GLY A 54 2.32 -6.87 6.98
N THR A 55 2.10 -6.13 5.90
CA THR A 55 3.10 -5.25 5.29
C THR A 55 2.81 -3.81 5.69
N SER A 56 3.64 -3.24 6.58
CA SER A 56 3.58 -1.82 6.92
C SER A 56 4.88 -1.34 7.55
N ILE A 57 5.04 -0.02 7.64
CA ILE A 57 6.07 0.61 8.47
C ILE A 57 5.39 1.04 9.77
N ASN A 58 5.48 0.20 10.81
CA ASN A 58 4.93 0.53 12.12
C ASN A 58 6.04 1.04 13.05
N THR A 59 5.94 2.31 13.47
CA THR A 59 6.85 2.95 14.42
C THR A 59 6.30 3.02 15.84
N PHE A 60 5.07 2.53 16.07
CA PHE A 60 4.40 2.60 17.35
C PHE A 60 4.68 1.35 18.21
N ASP A 61 4.99 1.58 19.48
CA ASP A 61 5.05 0.53 20.49
C ASP A 61 3.74 0.48 21.28
N LEU A 62 3.06 -0.67 21.24
CA LEU A 62 1.82 -0.90 21.98
C LEU A 62 2.07 -1.16 23.47
N LYS A 63 3.32 -1.38 23.90
CA LYS A 63 3.67 -1.75 25.29
C LYS A 63 2.85 -2.93 25.81
N GLY A 64 2.54 -3.87 24.92
CA GLY A 64 1.70 -5.04 25.22
C GLY A 64 0.19 -4.75 25.39
N LYS A 65 -0.26 -3.52 25.15
CA LYS A 65 -1.68 -3.15 25.26
C LYS A 65 -2.49 -3.68 24.07
N MET A 66 -3.54 -4.43 24.38
CA MET A 66 -4.54 -4.89 23.42
C MET A 66 -5.66 -3.86 23.27
N TYR A 67 -6.18 -3.72 22.05
CA TYR A 67 -7.31 -2.86 21.73
C TYR A 67 -8.46 -3.70 21.15
N PRO A 68 -9.73 -3.35 21.41
CA PRO A 68 -10.87 -3.99 20.77
C PRO A 68 -10.76 -3.87 19.25
N PHE A 69 -11.11 -4.93 18.54
CA PHE A 69 -11.18 -4.97 17.08
C PHE A 69 -12.60 -5.31 16.64
N ILE A 70 -13.12 -4.56 15.66
CA ILE A 70 -14.44 -4.76 15.06
C ILE A 70 -14.30 -4.69 13.54
N ALA A 71 -15.08 -5.49 12.82
CA ALA A 71 -15.18 -5.38 11.37
C ALA A 71 -15.96 -4.12 10.98
N GLY A 72 -15.53 -3.40 9.93
CA GLY A 72 -16.23 -2.20 9.46
C GLY A 72 -17.72 -2.42 9.16
N ALA A 73 -18.04 -3.56 8.53
CA ALA A 73 -19.41 -3.97 8.23
C ALA A 73 -20.32 -4.17 9.46
N ALA A 74 -19.74 -4.27 10.67
CA ALA A 74 -20.49 -4.35 11.92
C ALA A 74 -20.70 -2.97 12.58
N ALA A 75 -20.24 -1.89 11.94
CA ALA A 75 -20.42 -0.51 12.40
C ALA A 75 -21.18 0.40 11.40
N PRO A 76 -22.30 -0.02 10.78
CA PRO A 76 -23.07 0.85 9.88
C PRO A 76 -23.88 1.91 10.64
N ASN A 77 -23.99 3.12 10.07
CA ASN A 77 -24.94 4.13 10.55
C ASN A 77 -26.34 3.90 9.98
N THR A 78 -27.08 2.99 10.59
CA THR A 78 -28.42 2.59 10.14
C THR A 78 -29.46 3.71 10.28
N SER A 79 -29.23 4.69 11.15
CA SER A 79 -30.12 5.85 11.31
C SER A 79 -30.10 6.81 10.10
N GLU A 80 -29.00 6.80 9.33
CA GLU A 80 -28.85 7.55 8.08
C GLU A 80 -29.04 6.66 6.84
N GLY A 81 -29.51 5.42 7.02
CA GLY A 81 -29.82 4.50 5.93
C GLY A 81 -28.63 3.69 5.38
N TYR A 82 -27.45 3.76 6.01
CA TYR A 82 -26.31 2.95 5.61
C TYR A 82 -26.43 1.51 6.07
N THR A 83 -25.94 0.61 5.23
CA THR A 83 -25.92 -0.84 5.45
C THR A 83 -24.52 -1.35 5.79
N SER A 84 -24.45 -2.62 6.18
CA SER A 84 -23.19 -3.33 6.40
C SER A 84 -22.29 -3.34 5.15
N ASP A 85 -22.89 -3.33 3.94
CA ASP A 85 -22.16 -3.32 2.68
C ASP A 85 -21.53 -1.96 2.40
N ASP A 86 -22.17 -0.87 2.87
CA ASP A 86 -21.63 0.49 2.73
C ASP A 86 -20.48 0.79 3.71
N SER A 87 -20.47 0.10 4.86
CA SER A 87 -19.47 0.27 5.93
C SER A 87 -18.34 -0.76 5.88
N GLY A 88 -18.52 -1.84 5.11
CA GLY A 88 -17.50 -2.83 4.84
C GLY A 88 -16.56 -2.38 3.72
N PHE A 89 -15.26 -2.32 4.00
CA PHE A 89 -14.24 -2.18 2.95
C PHE A 89 -13.65 -3.56 2.64
N ALA A 90 -13.94 -4.09 1.45
CA ALA A 90 -13.30 -5.29 0.92
C ALA A 90 -12.69 -4.96 -0.44
N VAL A 91 -11.37 -4.89 -0.52
CA VAL A 91 -10.66 -4.81 -1.80
C VAL A 91 -10.28 -6.23 -2.21
N GLN A 92 -10.75 -6.66 -3.37
CA GLN A 92 -10.27 -7.89 -4.00
C GLN A 92 -8.85 -7.64 -4.51
N GLU A 93 -7.83 -7.76 -3.66
CA GLU A 93 -6.45 -7.68 -4.13
C GLU A 93 -6.11 -8.93 -4.95
N HIS A 94 -5.94 -8.74 -6.26
CA HIS A 94 -5.35 -9.74 -7.15
C HIS A 94 -3.87 -9.94 -6.78
N TRP A 95 -3.60 -10.89 -5.89
CA TRP A 95 -2.26 -11.41 -5.65
C TRP A 95 -1.80 -12.25 -6.84
N THR A 96 -1.43 -11.62 -7.96
CA THR A 96 -0.52 -12.27 -8.91
C THR A 96 0.85 -12.38 -8.25
N LYS A 97 1.15 -13.58 -7.76
CA LYS A 97 2.53 -14.01 -7.49
C LYS A 97 3.34 -13.79 -8.78
N HIS A 98 4.29 -12.85 -8.72
CA HIS A 98 5.47 -12.86 -9.57
C HIS A 98 6.59 -13.55 -8.82
#